data_AF-A0A7X5V6J5-F1
#
_entry.id   AF-A0A7X5V6J5-F1
#
_cell.length_a   1.000
_cell.length_b   1.000
_cell.length_c   1.000
_cell.angle_alpha   90.00
_cell.angle_beta   90.00
_cell.angle_gamma   90.00
#
_symmetry.space_group_name_H-M   'P 1'
#
loop_
_entity.id
_entity.type
_entity.pdbx_description
1 polymer ?
#
loop_
_entity_poly.entity_id
_entity_poly.type
_entity_poly.pdbx_seq_one_letter_code
_entity_poly.pdbx_strand_id
1 'polypeptide(L)' 'MDVTAEEFWACVEHKVLPDRQAPETPTEAIPAGVVRTLVAEAHIPEADVRAMTKAEAVQRLADFYTTGR' A
#
# COMPACT_ATOMS: atom_id res chain seq x y z
N MET A 1 15.23 -11.38 8.78
CA MET A 1 16.53 -11.14 8.14
C MET A 1 17.47 -10.74 9.23
N ASP A 2 18.54 -11.49 9.42
CA ASP A 2 19.59 -11.21 10.41
C ASP A 2 20.87 -10.91 9.64
N VAL A 3 21.59 -9.86 10.03
CA VAL A 3 22.91 -9.49 9.48
C VAL A 3 23.98 -9.77 10.53
N THR A 4 25.17 -10.14 10.09
CA THR A 4 26.31 -10.31 10.99
C THR A 4 26.83 -8.96 11.49
N ALA A 5 27.56 -8.97 12.61
CA ALA A 5 28.19 -7.76 13.14
C ALA A 5 29.21 -7.17 12.14
N GLU A 6 29.93 -8.03 11.42
CA GLU A 6 30.91 -7.63 10.41
C GLU A 6 30.23 -6.88 9.24
N GLU A 7 29.14 -7.44 8.71
CA GLU A 7 28.37 -6.80 7.64
C GLU A 7 27.79 -5.45 8.08
N PHE A 8 27.30 -5.37 9.32
CA PHE A 8 26.80 -4.12 9.89
C PHE A 8 27.90 -3.05 9.96
N TRP A 9 29.06 -3.37 10.54
CA TRP A 9 30.15 -2.41 10.71
C TRP A 9 30.77 -1.97 9.39
N ALA A 10 30.88 -2.87 8.41
CA ALA A 10 31.32 -2.52 7.05
C ALA A 10 30.40 -1.46 6.41
N CYS A 11 29.07 -1.60 6.52
CA CYS A 11 28.13 -0.59 6.04
C CYS A 11 28.30 0.77 6.75
N VAL A 12 28.51 0.76 8.07
CA VAL A 12 28.69 1.97 8.88
C VAL A 12 29.98 2.70 8.51
N GLU A 13 31.10 1.99 8.44
CA GLU A 13 32.42 2.56 8.14
C GLU A 13 32.49 3.14 6.72
N HIS A 14 31.90 2.44 5.75
CA HIS A 14 31.90 2.86 4.36
C HIS A 14 30.75 3.80 3.97
N LYS A 15 29.86 4.13 4.91
CA LYS A 15 28.65 4.97 4.68
C LYS A 15 27.78 4.45 3.53
N VAL A 16 27.73 3.13 3.37
CA VAL A 16 26.90 2.47 2.36
C VAL A 16 25.57 2.11 2.99
N LEU A 17 24.46 2.52 2.37
CA LEU A 17 23.14 2.10 2.80
C LEU A 17 22.95 0.62 2.45
N PRO A 18 22.52 -0.23 3.41
CA PRO A 18 22.20 -1.61 3.11
C PRO A 18 21.04 -1.64 2.10
N ASP A 19 21.04 -2.66 1.23
CA ASP A 19 19.90 -2.90 0.37
C ASP A 19 18.68 -3.21 1.26
N ARG A 20 17.72 -2.30 1.25
CA ARG A 20 16.49 -2.43 2.04
C ARG A 20 15.39 -3.15 1.29
N GLN A 21 15.68 -3.71 0.10
CA GLN A 21 14.71 -4.26 -0.84
C GLN A 21 13.44 -3.40 -0.86
N ALA A 22 13.50 -2.25 -1.55
CA ALA A 22 12.31 -1.44 -1.71
C ALA A 22 11.25 -2.32 -2.38
N PRO A 23 10.06 -2.52 -1.77
CA PRO A 23 8.98 -3.19 -2.47
C PRO A 23 8.74 -2.42 -3.76
N GLU A 24 8.46 -3.14 -4.85
CA GLU A 24 8.07 -2.51 -6.11
C GLU A 24 6.96 -1.52 -5.81
N THR A 25 7.23 -0.24 -6.04
CA THR A 25 6.20 0.79 -5.88
C THR A 25 5.16 0.49 -6.94
N PRO A 26 3.90 0.19 -6.57
CA PRO A 26 2.87 -0.08 -7.56
C PRO A 26 2.78 1.10 -8.52
N THR A 27 2.72 0.83 -9.83
CA THR A 27 2.52 1.87 -10.85
C THR A 27 1.30 2.73 -10.53
N GLU A 28 0.29 2.14 -9.90
CA GLU A 28 -0.85 2.84 -9.32
C GLU A 28 -1.24 2.28 -7.96
N ALA A 29 -1.52 3.18 -7.00
CA ALA A 29 -2.05 2.85 -5.69
C ALA A 29 -3.47 3.43 -5.52
N ILE A 30 -4.32 2.72 -4.77
CA ILE A 30 -5.62 3.25 -4.35
C ILE A 30 -5.39 4.39 -3.34
N PRO A 31 -5.95 5.59 -3.53
CA PRO A 31 -5.81 6.67 -2.56
C PRO A 31 -6.35 6.27 -1.18
N ALA A 32 -5.65 6.61 -0.10
CA ALA A 32 -6.02 6.23 1.26
C ALA A 32 -7.44 6.66 1.66
N GLY A 33 -7.90 7.82 1.17
CA GLY A 33 -9.28 8.28 1.38
C GLY A 33 -10.33 7.34 0.77
N VAL A 34 -10.06 6.81 -0.42
CA VAL A 34 -10.93 5.84 -1.10
C VAL A 34 -11.00 4.54 -0.29
N VAL A 35 -9.84 4.02 0.14
CA VAL A 35 -9.78 2.80 0.98
C VAL A 35 -10.58 3.00 2.27
N ARG A 36 -10.35 4.12 2.98
CA ARG A 36 -11.06 4.45 4.21
C ARG A 36 -12.57 4.44 3.99
N THR A 37 -13.08 5.12 2.96
CA THR A 37 -14.53 5.20 2.72
C THR A 37 -15.11 3.84 2.33
N LEU A 38 -14.46 3.08 1.45
CA LEU A 38 -14.97 1.77 1.04
C LEU A 38 -15.03 0.77 2.21
N VAL A 39 -14.04 0.79 3.11
CA VAL A 39 -14.01 -0.11 4.28
C VAL A 39 -14.93 0.40 5.39
N ALA A 40 -14.81 1.66 5.78
CA ALA A 40 -15.50 2.19 6.95
C ALA A 40 -16.97 2.54 6.70
N GLU A 41 -17.31 3.05 5.51
CA GLU A 41 -18.64 3.57 5.21
C GLU A 41 -19.43 2.62 4.30
N ALA A 42 -18.79 2.05 3.27
CA ALA A 42 -19.44 1.07 2.38
C ALA A 42 -19.34 -0.38 2.88
N HIS A 43 -18.67 -0.61 4.01
CA HIS A 43 -18.49 -1.92 4.67
C HIS A 43 -17.96 -3.03 3.74
N ILE A 44 -17.14 -2.66 2.76
CA ILE A 44 -16.45 -3.61 1.90
C ILE A 44 -15.24 -4.16 2.67
N PRO A 45 -15.02 -5.48 2.74
CA PRO A 45 -13.85 -6.06 3.39
C PRO A 45 -12.54 -5.48 2.83
N GLU A 46 -11.59 -5.17 3.72
CA GLU A 46 -10.31 -4.58 3.31
C GLU A 46 -9.53 -5.47 2.32
N ALA A 47 -9.61 -6.79 2.48
CA ALA A 47 -9.01 -7.75 1.56
C ALA A 47 -9.56 -7.60 0.13
N ASP A 48 -10.87 -7.33 -0.01
CA ASP A 48 -11.52 -7.14 -1.30
C ASP A 48 -11.12 -5.79 -1.92
N VAL A 49 -11.02 -4.73 -1.11
CA VAL A 49 -10.52 -3.42 -1.58
C VAL A 49 -9.07 -3.52 -2.02
N ARG A 50 -8.23 -4.29 -1.34
CA ARG A 50 -6.82 -4.51 -1.73
C ARG A 50 -6.67 -5.32 -3.01
N ALA A 51 -7.67 -6.12 -3.38
CA ALA A 51 -7.68 -6.86 -4.64
C ALA A 51 -8.13 -6.00 -5.83
N MET A 52 -8.66 -4.79 -5.59
CA MET A 52 -9.08 -3.87 -6.64
C MET A 52 -7.88 -3.15 -7.26
N THR A 53 -8.00 -2.88 -8.55
CA THR A 53 -7.25 -1.80 -9.20
C THR A 53 -7.72 -0.44 -8.67
N LYS A 54 -6.89 0.60 -8.87
CA LYS A 54 -7.27 1.98 -8.57
C LYS A 54 -8.55 2.39 -9.28
N ALA A 55 -8.71 2.03 -10.55
CA ALA A 55 -9.89 2.36 -11.34
C ALA A 55 -11.16 1.73 -10.77
N GLU A 56 -11.11 0.45 -10.40
CA GLU A 56 -12.23 -0.27 -9.79
C GLU A 56 -12.62 0.34 -8.44
N ALA A 57 -11.64 0.65 -7.57
CA ALA A 57 -11.92 1.26 -6.28
C ALA A 57 -12.57 2.65 -6.41
N VAL A 58 -12.12 3.47 -7.37
CA VAL A 58 -12.72 4.78 -7.65
C VAL A 58 -14.12 4.63 -8.22
N GLN A 59 -14.35 3.70 -9.15
CA GLN A 59 -15.68 3.44 -9.69
C GLN A 59 -16.64 2.95 -8.60
N ARG A 60 -16.19 2.03 -7.75
CA ARG A 60 -16.99 1.50 -6.64
C ARG A 60 -17.39 2.59 -5.64
N LEU A 61 -16.50 3.56 -5.40
CA LEU A 61 -16.78 4.73 -4.58
C LEU A 61 -17.82 5.65 -5.25
N ALA A 62 -17.70 5.89 -6.55
CA ALA A 62 -18.69 6.65 -7.31
C ALA A 62 -20.07 5.97 -7.27
N ASP A 63 -20.13 4.65 -7.44
CA ASP A 63 -21.38 3.89 -7.37
C ASP A 63 -22.02 3.97 -5.98
N PHE A 64 -21.21 3.91 -4.91
CA PHE A 64 -21.67 4.06 -3.53
C PHE A 64 -22.38 5.40 -3.30
N TYR A 65 -21.82 6.51 -3.81
CA TYR A 65 -22.43 7.83 -3.66
C TYR A 65 -23.58 8.13 -4.63
N THR A 66 -23.62 7.48 -5.79
CA THR A 66 -24.66 7.70 -6.81
C THR A 66 -25.88 6.79 -6.64
N THR A 67 -25.67 5.57 -6.14
CA THR A 67 -26.75 4.58 -5.89
C THR A 67 -27.27 4.68 -4.45
N GLY A 68 -26.58 5.40 -3.57
CA GLY A 68 -26.83 5.48 -2.13
C GLY A 68 -27.45 6.79 -1.63
N ARG A 69 -28.69 7.07 -2.04
CA ARG A 69 -29.77 7.44 -1.11
C ARG A 69 -30.99 6.58 -1.42
#